data_AF-A0A5C5UHN0-F1
#
_entry.id   AF-A0A5C5UHN0-F1
#
_cell.length_a   1.000
_cell.length_b   1.000
_cell.length_c   1.000
_cell.angle_alpha   90.00
_cell.angle_beta   90.00
_cell.angle_gamma   90.00
#
_symmetry.space_group_name_H-M   'P 1'
#
loop_
_entity.id
_entity.type
_entity.pdbx_description
1 polymer ?
#
loop_
_entity_poly.entity_id
_entity_poly.type
_entity_poly.pdbx_seq_one_letter_code
_entity_poly.pdbx_strand_id
1 'polypeptide(L)'
;MSLFAIIISACMAVSGIALVANLLLILKEKRLTSRSVLADMVFYTMVATFLLWALLNPTFITYEVAVLAGLMGLITTISTARILSKGRR
;
A
#
# COMPACT_ATOMS: atom_id res chain seq x y z
N MET A 1 -5.16 26.42 -9.50
CA MET A 1 -4.42 25.32 -8.83
C MET A 1 -2.97 25.39 -9.26
N SER A 2 -2.02 25.17 -8.36
CA SER A 2 -0.59 25.14 -8.74
C SER A 2 -0.28 23.92 -9.63
N LEU A 3 0.71 24.03 -10.51
CA LEU A 3 1.17 22.91 -11.35
C LEU A 3 1.53 21.68 -10.49
N PHE A 4 2.12 21.92 -9.33
CA PHE A 4 2.41 20.91 -8.32
C PHE A 4 1.15 20.14 -7.89
N ALA A 5 0.07 20.85 -7.52
CA ALA A 5 -1.17 20.21 -7.08
C ALA A 5 -1.82 19.36 -8.18
N ILE A 6 -1.73 19.80 -9.45
CA ILE A 6 -2.24 19.05 -10.59
C ILE A 6 -1.48 17.73 -10.75
N ILE A 7 -0.14 17.77 -10.72
CA ILE A 7 0.70 16.56 -10.83
C ILE A 7 0.40 15.58 -9.69
N ILE A 8 0.36 16.06 -8.45
CA ILE A 8 0.07 15.20 -7.29
C ILE A 8 -1.34 14.60 -7.39
N SER A 9 -2.34 15.37 -7.82
CA SER A 9 -3.71 14.86 -8.00
C SER A 9 -3.79 13.77 -9.08
N ALA A 10 -3.01 13.88 -10.17
CA ALA A 10 -2.92 12.84 -11.19
C ALA A 10 -2.25 11.58 -10.64
N CYS A 11 -1.16 11.72 -9.87
CA CYS A 11 -0.52 10.60 -9.20
C CYS A 11 -1.47 9.90 -8.21
N MET A 12 -2.25 10.66 -7.44
CA MET A 12 -3.27 10.12 -6.55
C MET A 12 -4.35 9.34 -7.31
N ALA A 13 -4.80 9.85 -8.46
CA ALA A 13 -5.77 9.15 -9.30
C ALA A 13 -5.22 7.81 -9.82
N VAL A 14 -3.97 7.79 -10.31
CA VAL A 14 -3.32 6.56 -10.77
C VAL A 14 -3.13 5.57 -9.62
N SER A 15 -2.69 6.03 -8.45
CA SER A 15 -2.55 5.18 -7.26
C SER A 15 -3.89 4.61 -6.79
N GLY A 16 -4.96 5.41 -6.83
CA GLY A 16 -6.32 4.97 -6.54
C GLY A 16 -6.83 3.91 -7.51
N ILE A 17 -6.59 4.07 -8.82
CA ILE A 17 -6.94 3.06 -9.82
C ILE A 17 -6.17 1.76 -9.57
N ALA A 18 -4.87 1.84 -9.27
CA ALA A 18 -4.04 0.68 -8.96
C ALA A 18 -4.52 -0.04 -7.69
N LEU A 19 -4.93 0.69 -6.66
CA LEU A 19 -5.48 0.14 -5.43
C LEU A 19 -6.77 -0.64 -5.72
N VAL A 20 -7.71 -0.06 -6.48
CA VAL A 20 -8.95 -0.74 -6.86
C VAL A 20 -8.67 -1.98 -7.70
N ALA A 21 -7.73 -1.90 -8.66
CA ALA A 21 -7.33 -3.04 -9.47
C ALA A 21 -6.77 -4.18 -8.63
N ASN A 22 -5.89 -3.88 -7.66
CA ASN A 22 -5.35 -4.88 -6.72
C ASN A 22 -6.46 -5.50 -5.84
N LEU A 23 -7.44 -4.70 -5.41
CA LEU A 23 -8.59 -5.17 -4.64
C LEU A 23 -9.50 -6.10 -5.44
N LEU A 24 -9.70 -5.82 -6.72
CA LEU A 24 -10.45 -6.71 -7.61
C LEU A 24 -9.66 -8.00 -7.88
N LEU A 25 -8.34 -7.91 -8.00
CA LEU A 25 -7.47 -9.05 -8.26
C LEU A 25 -7.42 -10.02 -7.06
N ILE A 26 -7.34 -9.51 -5.82
CA ILE A 26 -7.32 -10.36 -4.61
C ILE A 26 -8.65 -11.12 -4.38
N LEU A 27 -9.77 -10.58 -4.88
CA LEU A 27 -11.07 -11.26 -4.86
C LEU A 27 -11.16 -12.38 -5.90
N LYS A 28 -10.49 -12.22 -7.05
CA LYS A 28 -10.47 -13.23 -8.13
C LYS A 28 -9.45 -14.35 -7.90
N GLU A 29 -8.36 -14.05 -7.20
CA GLU A 29 -7.25 -14.97 -7.02
C GLU A 29 -7.62 -16.14 -6.09
N LYS A 30 -7.31 -17.36 -6.53
CA LYS A 30 -7.63 -18.60 -5.78
C LYS A 30 -6.45 -19.13 -4.98
N ARG A 31 -5.21 -18.82 -5.39
CA ARG A 31 -4.00 -19.33 -4.73
C ARG A 31 -3.68 -18.49 -3.50
N LEU A 32 -3.54 -19.13 -2.35
CA LEU A 32 -3.20 -18.48 -1.08
C LEU A 32 -1.89 -17.68 -1.18
N THR A 33 -0.86 -18.23 -1.83
CA THR A 33 0.43 -17.55 -2.03
C THR A 33 0.28 -16.23 -2.75
N SER A 34 -0.44 -16.22 -3.87
CA SER A 34 -0.66 -15.01 -4.66
C SER A 34 -1.53 -14.00 -3.91
N ARG A 35 -2.53 -14.46 -3.14
CA ARG A 35 -3.35 -13.56 -2.30
C ARG A 35 -2.52 -12.85 -1.22
N SER A 36 -1.55 -13.52 -0.61
CA SER A 36 -0.67 -12.88 0.39
C SER A 36 0.16 -11.75 -0.22
N VAL A 37 0.73 -11.96 -1.42
CA VAL A 37 1.49 -10.91 -2.12
C VAL A 37 0.57 -9.75 -2.55
N LEU A 38 -0.65 -10.06 -3.00
CA LEU A 38 -1.63 -9.03 -3.35
C LEU A 38 -2.06 -8.21 -2.15
N ALA A 39 -2.19 -8.81 -0.96
CA ALA A 39 -2.49 -8.08 0.27
C ALA A 39 -1.39 -7.06 0.59
N ASP A 40 -0.12 -7.44 0.43
CA ASP A 40 1.01 -6.51 0.60
C ASP A 40 1.00 -5.39 -0.44
N MET A 41 0.68 -5.70 -1.70
CA MET A 41 0.52 -4.68 -2.75
C MET A 41 -0.60 -3.67 -2.45
N VAL A 42 -1.73 -4.12 -1.91
CA VAL A 42 -2.81 -3.23 -1.45
C VAL A 42 -2.32 -2.33 -0.31
N PHE A 43 -1.61 -2.89 0.67
CA PHE A 43 -1.11 -2.11 1.79
C PHE A 43 -0.13 -1.01 1.35
N TYR A 44 0.87 -1.34 0.52
CA TYR A 44 1.84 -0.34 0.06
C TYR A 44 1.23 0.70 -0.90
N THR A 45 0.22 0.33 -1.70
CA THR A 45 -0.52 1.31 -2.53
C THR A 45 -1.36 2.27 -1.68
N MET A 46 -1.92 1.82 -0.55
CA MET A 46 -2.55 2.71 0.43
C MET A 46 -1.55 3.69 1.04
N VAL A 47 -0.37 3.21 1.45
CA VAL A 47 0.69 4.07 2.02
C VAL A 47 1.17 5.10 0.99
N ALA A 48 1.34 4.71 -0.28
CA ALA A 48 1.70 5.64 -1.35
C ALA A 48 0.64 6.72 -1.57
N THR A 49 -0.64 6.35 -1.58
CA THR A 49 -1.76 7.31 -1.70
C THR A 49 -1.79 8.28 -0.51
N PHE A 50 -1.56 7.78 0.70
CA PHE A 50 -1.49 8.60 1.92
C PHE A 50 -0.34 9.61 1.87
N LEU A 51 0.85 9.20 1.41
CA LEU A 51 2.00 10.10 1.23
C LEU A 51 1.74 11.18 0.18
N LEU A 52 1.08 10.85 -0.92
CA LEU A 52 0.71 11.85 -1.93
C LEU A 52 -0.30 12.87 -1.37
N TRP A 53 -1.26 12.41 -0.56
CA TRP A 53 -2.21 13.29 0.13
C TRP A 53 -1.51 14.19 1.16
N ALA A 54 -0.51 13.66 1.87
CA ALA A 54 0.30 14.40 2.85
C ALA A 54 1.00 15.61 2.25
N LEU A 55 1.50 15.48 1.02
CA LEU A 55 2.19 16.56 0.32
C LEU A 55 1.29 17.77 0.05
N LEU A 56 -0.03 17.55 -0.01
CA LEU A 56 -1.02 18.62 -0.17
C LEU A 56 -1.60 19.11 1.16
N ASN A 57 -1.51 18.30 2.21
CA ASN A 57 -2.09 18.54 3.53
C ASN A 57 -0.99 18.49 4.58
N PRO A 58 -0.26 19.60 4.79
CA PRO A 58 0.83 19.62 5.75
C PRO A 58 0.27 19.41 7.16
N THR A 59 0.60 18.27 7.77
CA THR A 59 0.32 18.01 9.19
C THR A 59 1.57 17.48 9.87
N PHE A 60 1.70 17.74 11.17
CA PHE A 60 2.89 17.38 11.94
C PHE A 60 3.09 15.87 12.13
N ILE A 61 2.05 15.04 11.96
CA ILE A 61 2.06 13.61 12.31
C ILE A 61 2.19 12.68 11.09
N THR A 62 2.18 13.23 9.87
CA THR A 62 2.02 12.41 8.67
C THR A 62 3.21 11.47 8.43
N TYR A 63 4.42 11.95 8.70
CA TYR A 63 5.63 11.18 8.41
C TYR A 63 5.87 10.08 9.45
N GLU A 64 5.48 10.31 10.69
CA GLU A 64 5.48 9.33 11.77
C GLU A 64 4.55 8.16 11.41
N VAL A 65 3.34 8.45 10.92
CA VAL A 65 2.41 7.43 10.44
C VAL A 65 2.98 6.68 9.24
N ALA A 66 3.64 7.37 8.30
CA ALA A 66 4.25 6.73 7.13
C ALA A 66 5.41 5.78 7.53
N VAL A 67 6.23 6.16 8.49
CA VAL A 67 7.32 5.32 9.02
C VAL A 67 6.75 4.09 9.73
N LEU A 68 5.74 4.28 10.59
CA LEU A 68 5.06 3.19 11.27
C LEU A 68 4.40 2.23 10.27
N ALA A 69 3.77 2.77 9.23
CA ALA A 69 3.16 1.97 8.17
C ALA A 69 4.21 1.12 7.43
N GLY A 70 5.36 1.70 7.08
CA GLY A 70 6.46 0.95 6.44
C GLY A 70 6.98 -0.20 7.32
N LEU A 71 7.17 0.05 8.61
CA LEU A 71 7.60 -0.99 9.56
C LEU A 71 6.55 -2.11 9.70
N MET A 72 5.28 -1.74 9.85
CA MET A 72 4.20 -2.72 9.97
C MET A 72 4.05 -3.54 8.69
N GLY A 73 4.16 -2.92 7.52
CA GLY A 73 4.10 -3.61 6.22
C GLY A 73 5.17 -4.69 6.07
N LEU A 74 6.41 -4.42 6.51
CA LEU A 74 7.48 -5.42 6.47
C LEU A 74 7.20 -6.60 7.42
N ILE A 75 6.71 -6.32 8.63
CA ILE A 75 6.38 -7.36 9.61
C ILE A 75 5.26 -8.25 9.09
N THR A 76 4.24 -7.67 8.44
CA THR A 76 3.12 -8.45 7.88
C THR A 76 3.58 -9.34 6.73
N THR A 77 4.46 -8.87 5.84
CA THR A 77 5.03 -9.69 4.76
C THR A 77 5.82 -10.88 5.31
N ILE A 78 6.70 -10.65 6.29
CA ILE A 78 7.50 -11.73 6.89
C ILE A 78 6.60 -12.74 7.62
N SER A 79 5.59 -12.25 8.35
CA SER A 79 4.64 -13.09 9.08
C SER A 79 3.84 -13.98 8.14
N THR A 80 3.28 -13.41 7.05
CA THR A 80 2.53 -14.18 6.05
C THR A 80 3.42 -15.19 5.31
N ALA A 81 4.68 -14.84 4.98
CA ALA A 81 5.64 -15.77 4.41
C ALA A 81 5.93 -16.96 5.34
N ARG A 82 6.09 -16.71 6.64
CA ARG A 82 6.33 -17.76 7.65
C ARG A 82 5.11 -18.68 7.85
N ILE A 83 3.91 -18.12 7.84
CA ILE A 83 2.66 -18.89 7.91
C ILE A 83 2.54 -19.78 6.68
N LEU A 84 2.81 -19.24 5.50
CA LEU A 84 2.72 -19.97 4.24
C LEU A 84 3.79 -21.07 4.12
N SER A 85 5.01 -20.81 4.58
CA SER A 85 6.09 -21.81 4.61
C SER A 85 5.91 -22.86 5.71
N LYS A 86 4.85 -22.75 6.53
CA LYS A 86 4.60 -23.59 7.73
C LYS A 86 5.81 -23.58 8.68
N GLY A 87 6.54 -22.47 8.74
CA GLY A 87 7.74 -22.33 9.55
C GLY A 87 8.98 -23.05 9.02
N ARG A 88 8.91 -23.77 7.90
CA ARG A 88 10.09 -24.32 7.20
C ARG A 88 10.88 -23.16 6.60
N ARG A 89 12.18 -23.17 6.86
CA ARG A 89 13.13 -22.16 6.39
C ARG A 89 13.40 -22.37 4.91
#